data_AF-A0A6A4DCJ1-F1
#
_entry.id   AF-A0A6A4DCJ1-F1
#
_cell.length_a   1.000
_cell.length_b   1.000
_cell.length_c   1.000
_cell.angle_alpha   90.00
_cell.angle_beta   90.00
_cell.angle_gamma   90.00
#
_symmetry.space_group_name_H-M   'P 1'
#
loop_
_entity.id
_entity.type
_entity.pdbx_description
1 polymer ?
#
loop_
_entity_poly.entity_id
_entity_poly.type
_entity_poly.pdbx_seq_one_letter_code
_entity_poly.pdbx_strand_id
1 'polypeptide(L)'
;MKFSNKDLCSLLFSELSPGKSTCNSCKKVYKEGRGYTNQMHHLLKKHPDYLQLAEAAFRKGNRLGLSLPDQRTNEIFRWIEWCVVERMPVSFCERHLVRKNAKMDPIGAATL
;
A
#
# COMPACT_ATOMS: atom_id res chain seq x y z
N MET A 1 9.50 4.36 -5.57
CA MET A 1 8.19 4.00 -4.99
C MET A 1 7.12 4.83 -5.69
N LYS A 2 6.00 4.25 -6.14
CA LYS A 2 4.88 5.04 -6.69
C LYS A 2 3.80 5.14 -5.61
N PHE A 3 3.54 6.35 -5.11
CA PHE A 3 2.48 6.60 -4.15
C PHE A 3 1.20 7.00 -4.88
N SER A 4 0.06 6.41 -4.51
CA SER A 4 -1.24 6.91 -4.94
C SER A 4 -1.60 8.20 -4.17
N ASN A 5 -2.57 8.96 -4.67
CA ASN A 5 -3.07 10.15 -3.94
C ASN A 5 -3.57 9.79 -2.53
N LYS A 6 -4.14 8.59 -2.37
CA LYS A 6 -4.57 8.07 -1.06
C LYS A 6 -3.37 7.85 -0.13
N ASP A 7 -2.31 7.23 -0.63
CA ASP A 7 -1.09 6.98 0.17
C ASP A 7 -0.41 8.28 0.59
N LEU A 8 -0.29 9.23 -0.34
CA LEU A 8 0.28 10.55 -0.06
C LEU A 8 -0.50 11.29 1.02
N CYS A 9 -1.84 11.27 0.93
CA CYS A 9 -2.68 11.91 1.93
C CYS A 9 -2.57 11.20 3.28
N SER A 10 -2.52 9.87 3.30
CA SER A 10 -2.35 9.09 4.54
C SER A 10 -0.99 9.30 5.21
N LEU A 11 0.08 9.56 4.45
CA LEU A 11 1.43 9.73 4.98
C LEU A 11 1.71 11.17 5.42
N LEU A 12 1.17 12.15 4.69
CA LEU A 12 1.51 13.57 4.86
C LEU A 12 0.46 14.38 5.61
N PHE A 13 -0.70 13.80 5.91
CA PHE A 13 -1.74 14.44 6.70
C PHE A 13 -2.12 13.57 7.90
N SER A 14 -2.53 14.23 8.98
CA SER A 14 -3.12 13.58 10.16
C SER A 14 -4.61 13.92 10.23
N GLU A 15 -5.46 12.96 10.59
CA GLU A 15 -6.87 13.23 10.86
C GLU A 15 -6.98 13.99 12.19
N LEU A 16 -7.70 15.12 12.20
CA LEU A 16 -7.93 15.94 13.39
C LEU A 16 -9.33 15.67 13.98
N SER A 17 -10.31 15.49 13.10
CA SER A 17 -11.68 15.12 13.43
C SER A 17 -12.31 14.52 12.16
N PRO A 18 -13.45 13.81 12.25
CA PRO A 18 -14.14 13.31 11.06
C PRO A 18 -14.34 14.42 10.02
N GLY A 19 -13.85 14.22 8.80
CA GLY A 19 -13.94 15.21 7.73
C GLY A 19 -12.98 16.41 7.83
N LYS A 20 -11.96 16.36 8.71
CA LYS A 20 -10.89 17.37 8.79
C LYS A 20 -9.52 16.73 8.96
N SER A 21 -8.61 17.09 8.08
CA SER A 21 -7.21 16.65 8.10
C SER A 21 -6.26 17.84 8.24
N THR A 22 -5.10 17.62 8.84
CA THR A 22 -4.05 18.63 9.00
C THR A 22 -2.76 18.20 8.31
N CYS A 23 -2.11 19.12 7.59
CA CYS A 23 -0.82 18.84 6.97
C CYS A 23 0.27 18.65 8.03
N ASN A 24 1.04 17.57 7.93
CA ASN A 24 2.05 17.24 8.93
C ASN A 24 3.21 18.25 8.96
N SER A 25 3.55 18.82 7.81
CA SER A 25 4.68 19.76 7.64
C SER A 25 4.33 21.21 8.01
N CYS A 26 3.18 21.73 7.57
CA CYS A 26 2.81 23.13 7.80
C CYS A 26 1.63 23.34 8.76
N LYS A 27 1.06 22.26 9.32
CA LYS A 27 -0.06 22.27 10.29
C LYS A 27 -1.34 22.95 9.81
N LYS A 28 -1.45 23.20 8.50
CA LYS A 28 -2.65 23.78 7.91
C LYS A 28 -3.78 22.75 7.87
N VAL A 29 -4.95 23.15 8.37
CA VAL A 29 -6.15 22.31 8.43
C VAL A 29 -6.94 22.43 7.13
N TYR A 30 -7.39 21.29 6.64
CA TYR A 30 -8.22 21.11 5.46
C TYR A 30 -9.51 20.41 5.85
N LYS A 31 -10.63 20.88 5.31
CA LYS A 31 -11.88 20.11 5.33
C LYS A 31 -11.82 19.08 4.21
N GLU A 32 -12.17 17.85 4.52
CA GLU A 32 -12.33 16.82 3.50
C GLU A 32 -13.51 17.19 2.60
N GLY A 33 -13.23 17.30 1.30
CA GLY A 33 -14.25 17.35 0.26
C GLY A 33 -14.53 15.95 -0.28
N ARG A 34 -15.19 15.86 -1.45
CA ARG A 34 -15.26 14.59 -2.18
C ARG A 34 -13.87 14.27 -2.78
N GLY A 35 -13.01 13.63 -1.98
CA GLY A 35 -11.69 13.13 -2.41
C GLY A 35 -10.49 14.00 -2.01
N TYR A 36 -9.33 13.70 -2.61
CA TYR A 36 -8.01 14.17 -2.17
C TYR A 36 -7.51 15.44 -2.89
N THR A 37 -8.30 16.03 -3.78
CA THR A 37 -7.84 17.10 -4.70
C THR A 37 -7.31 18.33 -3.96
N ASN A 38 -7.95 18.73 -2.87
CA ASN A 38 -7.55 19.89 -2.09
C ASN A 38 -6.21 19.69 -1.37
N GLN A 39 -5.99 18.48 -0.84
CA GLN A 39 -4.75 18.09 -0.17
C GLN A 39 -3.62 17.98 -1.20
N MET A 40 -3.87 17.34 -2.35
CA MET A 40 -2.89 17.23 -3.43
C MET A 40 -2.51 18.59 -4.03
N HIS A 41 -3.48 19.47 -4.27
CA HIS A 41 -3.21 20.82 -4.74
C HIS A 41 -2.35 21.61 -3.74
N HIS A 42 -2.62 21.45 -2.44
CA HIS A 42 -1.79 22.03 -1.41
C HIS A 42 -0.34 21.52 -1.46
N LEU A 43 -0.13 20.20 -1.55
CA LEU A 43 1.20 19.60 -1.64
C LEU A 43 1.95 20.15 -2.86
N LEU A 44 1.35 20.11 -4.05
CA LEU A 44 1.97 20.61 -5.28
C LEU A 44 2.39 22.09 -5.19
N LYS A 45 1.61 22.92 -4.50
CA LYS A 45 1.86 24.37 -4.40
C LYS A 45 2.82 24.77 -3.29
N LYS A 46 2.82 24.04 -2.16
CA LYS A 46 3.53 24.45 -0.93
C LYS A 46 4.69 23.52 -0.54
N HIS A 47 4.68 22.30 -1.06
CA HIS A 47 5.65 21.26 -0.76
C HIS A 47 6.09 20.61 -2.09
N PRO A 48 6.89 21.31 -2.92
CA PRO A 48 7.36 20.74 -4.19
C PRO A 48 8.18 19.45 -3.98
N ASP A 49 8.73 19.27 -2.80
CA ASP A 49 9.45 18.10 -2.28
C ASP A 49 8.53 17.03 -1.65
N TYR A 50 7.20 17.10 -1.82
CA TYR A 50 6.25 16.20 -1.15
C TYR A 50 6.53 14.71 -1.36
N LEU A 51 7.10 14.30 -2.50
CA LEU A 51 7.48 12.91 -2.74
C LEU A 51 8.58 12.44 -1.79
N GLN A 52 9.58 13.30 -1.53
CA GLN A 52 10.65 13.01 -0.59
C GLN A 52 10.13 12.98 0.84
N LEU A 53 9.22 13.91 1.18
CA LEU A 53 8.54 13.92 2.47
C LEU A 53 7.70 12.64 2.68
N ALA A 54 7.00 12.17 1.65
CA ALA A 54 6.21 10.95 1.71
C ALA A 54 7.10 9.72 1.90
N GLU A 55 8.22 9.65 1.18
CA GLU A 55 9.18 8.57 1.32
C GLU A 55 9.84 8.57 2.71
N ALA A 56 10.22 9.74 3.22
CA ALA A 56 10.75 9.89 4.58
C ALA A 56 9.71 9.50 5.64
N ALA A 57 8.45 9.90 5.48
CA ALA A 57 7.36 9.52 6.38
C ALA A 57 7.09 8.02 6.35
N PHE A 58 7.10 7.42 5.15
CA PHE A 58 6.96 5.98 4.95
C PHE A 58 8.10 5.21 5.65
N ARG A 59 9.35 5.63 5.44
CA ARG A 59 10.53 5.05 6.11
C ARG A 59 10.47 5.25 7.62
N LYS A 60 10.01 6.41 8.12
CA LYS A 60 9.89 6.69 9.56
C LYS A 60 8.83 5.83 10.25
N GLY A 61 7.71 5.56 9.57
CA GLY A 61 6.70 4.61 10.05
C GLY A 61 7.23 3.17 10.14
N ASN A 62 8.21 2.86 9.30
CA ASN A 62 8.95 1.61 9.30
C ASN A 62 10.29 1.74 10.05
N ARG A 63 10.23 1.81 11.39
CA ARG A 63 11.39 2.02 12.27
C ARG A 63 12.58 1.07 12.04
N LEU A 64 12.33 -0.12 11.49
CA LEU A 64 13.36 -1.12 11.20
C LEU A 64 13.97 -0.98 9.79
N GLY A 65 13.46 -0.06 8.96
CA GLY A 65 13.90 0.10 7.58
C GLY A 65 13.60 -1.10 6.67
N LEU A 66 12.76 -2.04 7.13
CA LEU A 66 12.45 -3.27 6.41
C LEU A 66 11.45 -2.98 5.30
N SER A 67 11.85 -3.14 4.03
CA SER A 67 10.87 -3.05 2.95
C SER A 67 9.77 -4.07 3.20
N LEU A 68 8.57 -3.61 3.56
CA LEU A 68 7.43 -4.50 3.69
C LEU A 68 7.10 -4.97 2.27
N PRO A 69 7.04 -6.29 2.03
CA PRO A 69 6.65 -6.80 0.74
C PRO A 69 5.29 -6.21 0.37
N ASP A 70 5.14 -5.78 -0.87
CA ASP A 70 3.84 -5.37 -1.37
C ASP A 70 2.88 -6.57 -1.37
N GLN A 71 1.58 -6.30 -1.49
CA GLN A 71 0.57 -7.35 -1.41
C GLN A 71 0.83 -8.50 -2.41
N ARG A 72 1.31 -8.20 -3.62
CA ARG A 72 1.58 -9.24 -4.62
C ARG A 72 2.72 -10.14 -4.20
N THR A 73 3.79 -9.57 -3.65
CA THR A 73 4.93 -10.34 -3.14
C THR A 73 4.50 -11.26 -1.99
N ASN A 74 3.63 -10.79 -1.09
CA ASN A 74 3.07 -11.63 -0.03
C ASN A 74 2.19 -12.77 -0.57
N GLU A 75 1.34 -12.51 -1.56
CA GLU A 75 0.50 -13.55 -2.17
C GLU A 75 1.34 -14.63 -2.88
N ILE A 76 2.38 -14.24 -3.62
CA ILE A 76 3.32 -15.20 -4.24
C ILE A 76 3.98 -16.06 -3.17
N PHE A 77 4.51 -15.44 -2.10
CA PHE A 77 5.16 -16.16 -1.03
C PHE A 77 4.25 -17.19 -0.37
N ARG A 78 2.99 -16.82 -0.09
CA ARG A 78 2.00 -17.72 0.52
C ARG A 78 1.67 -18.92 -0.37
N TRP A 79 1.58 -18.71 -1.68
CA TRP A 79 1.39 -19.81 -2.64
C TRP A 79 2.59 -20.75 -2.69
N ILE A 80 3.82 -20.21 -2.68
CA ILE A 80 5.06 -21.00 -2.62
C ILE A 80 5.11 -21.80 -1.33
N GLU A 81 4.86 -21.15 -0.18
CA GLU A 81 4.82 -21.79 1.13
C GLU A 81 3.84 -22.96 1.13
N TRP A 82 2.62 -22.77 0.62
CA TRP A 82 1.63 -23.84 0.54
C TRP A 82 2.11 -25.01 -0.32
N CYS A 83 2.64 -24.74 -1.51
CA CYS A 83 3.14 -25.79 -2.39
C CYS A 83 4.28 -26.60 -1.75
N VAL A 84 5.23 -25.92 -1.09
CA VAL A 84 6.39 -26.56 -0.48
C VAL A 84 6.01 -27.35 0.77
N VAL A 85 5.22 -26.76 1.67
CA VAL A 85 4.86 -27.38 2.95
C VAL A 85 3.97 -28.60 2.75
N GLU A 86 3.00 -28.53 1.84
CA GLU A 86 2.11 -29.66 1.50
C GLU A 86 2.69 -30.58 0.41
N ARG A 87 3.92 -30.31 -0.05
CA ARG A 87 4.62 -31.10 -1.09
C ARG A 87 3.80 -31.26 -2.38
N MET A 88 3.10 -30.21 -2.75
CA MET A 88 2.28 -30.15 -3.96
C MET A 88 3.09 -29.59 -5.14
N PRO A 89 2.82 -30.04 -6.38
CA PRO A 89 3.47 -29.44 -7.54
C PRO A 89 3.05 -27.97 -7.70
N VAL A 90 3.88 -27.14 -8.32
CA VAL A 90 3.58 -25.72 -8.57
C VAL A 90 2.26 -25.52 -9.33
N SER A 91 1.88 -26.46 -10.20
CA SER A 91 0.58 -26.48 -10.89
C SER A 91 -0.64 -26.63 -9.96
N PHE A 92 -0.43 -26.84 -8.66
CA PHE A 92 -1.47 -26.90 -7.65
C PHE A 92 -2.31 -25.62 -7.58
N CYS A 93 -1.69 -24.44 -7.70
CA CYS A 93 -2.39 -23.15 -7.66
C CYS A 93 -3.37 -22.96 -8.85
N GLU A 94 -3.21 -23.73 -9.92
CA GLU A 94 -4.06 -23.68 -11.11
C GLU A 94 -5.27 -24.61 -11.03
N ARG A 95 -5.30 -25.54 -10.07
CA ARG A 95 -6.38 -26.53 -9.96
C ARG A 95 -7.71 -25.84 -9.68
N HIS A 96 -8.75 -26.24 -10.41
CA HIS A 96 -10.07 -25.62 -10.32
C HIS A 96 -10.65 -25.62 -8.89
N LEU A 97 -10.52 -26.73 -8.14
CA LEU A 97 -10.98 -26.79 -6.74
C LEU A 97 -10.18 -25.87 -5.83
N VAL A 98 -8.87 -25.73 -6.07
CA VAL A 98 -8.01 -24.85 -5.27
C VAL A 98 -8.43 -23.41 -5.51
N ARG A 99 -8.62 -23.00 -6.78
CA ARG A 99 -9.11 -21.66 -7.12
C ARG A 99 -10.52 -21.38 -6.59
N LYS A 100 -11.39 -22.37 -6.58
CA LYS A 100 -12.76 -22.22 -6.06
C LYS A 100 -12.79 -22.00 -4.55
N ASN A 101 -11.86 -22.60 -3.80
CA ASN A 101 -11.91 -22.64 -2.34
C ASN A 101 -10.85 -21.76 -1.66
N ALA A 102 -9.76 -21.41 -2.34
CA ALA A 102 -8.72 -20.55 -1.80
C ALA A 102 -9.17 -19.08 -1.79
N LYS A 103 -8.82 -18.37 -0.72
CA LYS A 103 -9.03 -16.91 -0.61
C LYS A 103 -7.93 -16.07 -1.26
N MET A 104 -6.82 -16.70 -1.67
CA MET A 104 -5.66 -16.03 -2.27
C MET A 104 -5.93 -15.70 -3.74
N ASP A 105 -5.31 -14.62 -4.22
CA ASP A 105 -5.50 -14.18 -5.60
C ASP A 105 -5.03 -15.27 -6.58
N PRO A 106 -5.77 -15.53 -7.68
CA PRO A 106 -5.40 -16.56 -8.64
C PRO A 106 -4.03 -16.28 -9.27
N ILE A 107 -3.17 -17.31 -9.26
CA ILE A 107 -1.85 -17.26 -9.90
C ILE A 107 -1.63 -18.48 -10.80
N GLY A 108 -0.82 -18.29 -11.84
CA GLY A 108 -0.39 -19.36 -12.74
C GLY A 108 0.94 -19.96 -12.31
N ALA A 109 1.19 -21.21 -12.67
CA ALA A 109 2.42 -21.92 -12.34
C ALA A 109 3.66 -21.28 -12.96
N ALA A 110 3.53 -20.67 -14.15
CA ALA A 110 4.61 -19.94 -14.81
C ALA A 110 4.90 -18.56 -14.18
N THR A 111 4.01 -18.09 -13.30
CA THR A 111 4.11 -16.78 -12.64
C THR A 111 4.36 -16.88 -11.14
N LEU A 112 4.38 -18.12 -10.61
CA LEU A 112 4.77 -18.45 -9.25
C LEU A 112 6.28 -18.71 -9.20
#